data_AF-R7U780-F1
#
_entry.id   AF-R7U780-F1
#
_cell.length_a   1.000
_cell.length_b   1.000
_cell.length_c   1.000
_cell.angle_alpha   90.00
_cell.angle_beta   90.00
_cell.angle_gamma   90.00
#
_symmetry.space_group_name_H-M   'P 1'
#
loop_
_entity.id
_entity.type
_entity.pdbx_description
1 polymer ?
#
loop_
_entity_poly.entity_id
_entity_poly.type
_entity_poly.pdbx_seq_one_letter_code
_entity_poly.pdbx_strand_id
1 'polypeptide(L)'
;MKEIPLAMQIKPHKLGAFYFTLGNLSADKRSSLQAIQLVLLVYVQDLKVYGFNKVVKPLLEDLRVLENEGVQCGPVKLRGTVIALAGDNLANHSICGFMESFSGSATSTLCRFCNGTRDMMRTNTPATQFKLRTKANYDKKVEVVSKFPDMSSMYGLKTHCVFNDLKYFHAVTGLTPDIMHDVLEVVIGYDLCLVIPRMVSEEIATLVFFPKLSNEHVAYLDALIIDHHELLLELFPTTYSPETETSPHATLCGFNPCLWSSAEGLVQAKHYYFKKLIQRVRNFKNVPSTLATKHQLWQAAHDSDSNYLQPVIDVTSSVSIDLDNLNEKVQEAIASTFENLSGEVITSNSVTCNGIQYKLKMLLALSVEHGNQIFGEIKLILHDCPYASPHFVVQCWNSLPVLSANHICKLSQMGATQIVQVADCVDYYPLSYYFSQREKLLPSSMPFFPKLIN
;
A
#
# COMPACT_ATOMS: atom_id res chain seq x y z
N MET A 1 -6.19 -0.48 12.72
CA MET A 1 -6.89 0.49 13.61
C MET A 1 -5.96 1.68 13.81
N LYS A 2 -6.44 2.92 13.92
CA LYS A 2 -5.60 4.09 14.25
C LYS A 2 -6.46 5.13 14.96
N GLU A 3 -5.91 5.84 15.94
CA GLU A 3 -6.70 6.79 16.74
C GLU A 3 -7.09 8.01 15.89
N ILE A 4 -8.36 8.43 15.95
CA ILE A 4 -8.80 9.69 15.33
C ILE A 4 -8.88 10.77 16.40
N PRO A 5 -7.88 11.67 16.53
CA PRO A 5 -8.02 12.86 17.35
C PRO A 5 -8.91 13.89 16.64
N LEU A 6 -10.10 14.14 17.18
CA LEU A 6 -11.09 15.06 16.64
C LEU A 6 -10.86 16.49 17.19
N ALA A 7 -9.96 17.25 16.55
CA ALA A 7 -9.71 18.71 16.72
C ALA A 7 -9.19 19.22 18.08
N MET A 8 -8.60 20.43 18.03
CA MET A 8 -7.78 21.10 19.05
C MET A 8 -8.44 21.21 20.44
N GLN A 9 -7.68 20.85 21.47
CA GLN A 9 -7.90 21.18 22.89
C GLN A 9 -9.04 20.52 23.68
N ILE A 10 -9.73 19.47 23.20
CA ILE A 10 -10.72 18.78 24.04
C ILE A 10 -10.50 17.24 24.01
N LYS A 11 -10.02 16.70 25.13
CA LYS A 11 -9.61 15.29 25.35
C LYS A 11 -10.70 14.18 25.39
N PRO A 12 -12.04 14.38 25.41
CA PRO A 12 -12.97 13.30 25.75
C PRO A 12 -13.46 12.42 24.58
N HIS A 13 -13.03 12.65 23.33
CA HIS A 13 -13.60 11.93 22.17
C HIS A 13 -12.55 11.31 21.24
N LYS A 14 -11.62 10.52 21.79
CA LYS A 14 -10.78 9.65 20.96
C LYS A 14 -11.60 8.46 20.43
N LEU A 15 -11.58 8.26 19.11
CA LEU A 15 -12.24 7.12 18.46
C LEU A 15 -11.22 6.11 17.94
N GLY A 16 -11.56 4.84 18.14
CA GLY A 16 -10.98 3.72 17.40
C GLY A 16 -11.85 3.42 16.18
N ALA A 17 -11.23 3.35 15.01
CA ALA A 17 -11.90 3.04 13.76
C ALA A 17 -11.34 1.77 13.12
N PHE A 18 -12.24 0.95 12.61
CA PHE A 18 -11.95 -0.29 11.89
C PHE A 18 -12.54 -0.19 10.49
N TYR A 19 -11.71 -0.50 9.51
CA TYR A 19 -12.07 -0.46 8.11
C TYR A 19 -11.74 -1.80 7.46
N PHE A 20 -12.33 -2.05 6.30
CA PHE A 20 -11.92 -3.12 5.41
C PHE A 20 -11.80 -2.63 3.98
N THR A 21 -11.00 -3.36 3.21
CA THR A 21 -10.91 -3.28 1.75
C THR A 21 -10.86 -4.71 1.21
N LEU A 22 -11.35 -4.93 0.00
CA LEU A 22 -11.35 -6.25 -0.62
C LEU A 22 -9.98 -6.51 -1.25
N GLY A 23 -9.23 -7.47 -0.69
CA GLY A 23 -7.84 -7.76 -1.13
C GLY A 23 -7.72 -8.35 -2.54
N ASN A 24 -8.79 -8.93 -3.09
CA ASN A 24 -8.83 -9.53 -4.42
C ASN A 24 -9.18 -8.55 -5.56
N LEU A 25 -9.26 -7.26 -5.28
CA LEU A 25 -9.39 -6.21 -6.29
C LEU A 25 -8.01 -5.74 -6.76
N SER A 26 -7.92 -5.30 -8.02
CA SER A 26 -6.71 -4.70 -8.57
C SER A 26 -6.31 -3.41 -7.83
N ALA A 27 -5.03 -3.06 -7.84
CA ALA A 27 -4.50 -1.96 -7.03
C ALA A 27 -5.16 -0.60 -7.37
N ASP A 28 -5.47 -0.37 -8.65
CA ASP A 28 -6.17 0.81 -9.16
C ASP A 28 -7.61 0.94 -8.62
N LYS A 29 -8.28 -0.19 -8.34
CA LYS A 29 -9.63 -0.18 -7.74
C LYS A 29 -9.59 -0.01 -6.22
N ARG A 30 -8.49 -0.43 -5.58
CA ARG A 30 -8.28 -0.32 -4.12
C ARG A 30 -7.72 1.03 -3.69
N SER A 31 -7.16 1.82 -4.61
CA SER A 31 -6.50 3.10 -4.31
C SER A 31 -7.49 4.25 -4.07
N SER A 32 -8.80 4.02 -4.12
CA SER A 32 -9.83 5.02 -3.88
C SER A 32 -10.29 5.06 -2.42
N LEU A 33 -10.73 6.22 -1.96
CA LEU A 33 -11.28 6.37 -0.60
C LEU A 33 -12.61 5.61 -0.44
N GLN A 34 -13.35 5.42 -1.53
CA GLN A 34 -14.61 4.69 -1.60
C GLN A 34 -14.38 3.20 -1.33
N ALA A 35 -13.29 2.62 -1.83
CA ALA A 35 -12.94 1.21 -1.63
C ALA A 35 -12.63 0.85 -0.17
N ILE A 36 -12.42 1.85 0.71
CA ILE A 36 -12.27 1.65 2.15
C ILE A 36 -13.63 1.80 2.84
N GLN A 37 -14.12 0.67 3.32
CA GLN A 37 -15.42 0.56 3.96
C GLN A 37 -15.28 0.57 5.48
N LEU A 38 -16.15 1.33 6.15
CA LEU A 38 -16.19 1.41 7.60
C LEU A 38 -16.90 0.19 8.17
N VAL A 39 -16.27 -0.48 9.13
CA VAL A 39 -16.84 -1.62 9.87
C VAL A 39 -17.35 -1.19 11.24
N LEU A 40 -16.50 -0.51 12.01
CA LEU A 40 -16.75 -0.22 13.41
C LEU A 40 -16.14 1.13 13.80
N LEU A 41 -16.92 1.93 14.53
CA LEU A 41 -16.45 3.10 15.26
C LEU A 41 -16.77 2.90 16.74
N VAL A 42 -15.76 3.10 17.59
CA VAL A 42 -15.89 2.92 19.05
C VAL A 42 -15.10 3.99 19.78
N TYR A 43 -15.55 4.39 20.97
CA TYR A 43 -14.74 5.24 21.83
C TYR A 43 -13.53 4.46 22.36
N VAL A 44 -12.35 5.07 22.34
CA VAL A 44 -11.13 4.45 22.90
C VAL A 44 -11.30 4.16 24.39
N GLN A 45 -12.11 4.96 25.10
CA GLN A 45 -12.43 4.70 26.50
C GLN A 45 -13.20 3.39 26.69
N ASP A 46 -14.18 3.10 25.83
CA ASP A 46 -14.93 1.84 25.88
C ASP A 46 -14.02 0.65 25.58
N LEU A 47 -13.07 0.80 24.66
CA LEU A 47 -12.05 -0.23 24.41
C LEU A 47 -11.19 -0.52 25.64
N LYS A 48 -10.83 0.51 26.42
CA LYS A 48 -10.08 0.33 27.68
C LYS A 48 -10.91 -0.35 28.77
N VAL A 49 -12.21 -0.09 28.82
CA VAL A 49 -13.12 -0.65 29.83
C VAL A 49 -13.52 -2.09 29.51
N TYR A 50 -13.87 -2.37 28.25
CA TYR A 50 -14.45 -3.65 27.85
C TYR A 50 -13.46 -4.60 27.16
N GLY A 51 -12.34 -4.08 26.66
CA GLY A 51 -11.34 -4.82 25.89
C GLY A 51 -11.78 -5.15 24.47
N PHE A 52 -10.82 -5.50 23.61
CA PHE A 52 -11.08 -5.89 22.22
C PHE A 52 -12.01 -7.11 22.14
N ASN A 53 -11.81 -8.11 23.00
CA ASN A 53 -12.62 -9.34 23.05
C ASN A 53 -14.13 -9.08 22.99
N LYS A 54 -14.63 -8.06 23.71
CA LYS A 54 -16.06 -7.73 23.71
C LYS A 54 -16.43 -6.82 22.55
N VAL A 55 -15.60 -5.81 22.27
CA VAL A 55 -15.90 -4.77 21.28
C VAL A 55 -15.90 -5.31 19.85
N VAL A 56 -14.96 -6.19 19.48
CA VAL A 56 -14.89 -6.75 18.12
C VAL A 56 -15.64 -8.06 17.96
N LYS A 57 -16.27 -8.58 19.04
CA LYS A 57 -17.00 -9.85 19.00
C LYS A 57 -18.03 -9.93 17.86
N PRO A 58 -18.90 -8.92 17.63
CA PRO A 58 -19.88 -8.99 16.53
C PRO A 58 -19.19 -9.11 15.17
N LEU A 59 -18.09 -8.37 14.96
CA LEU A 59 -17.31 -8.46 13.74
C LEU A 59 -16.72 -9.86 13.53
N LEU A 60 -16.18 -10.49 14.58
CA LEU A 60 -15.64 -11.86 14.48
C LEU A 60 -16.74 -12.89 14.18
N GLU A 61 -17.96 -12.69 14.70
CA GLU A 61 -19.11 -13.53 14.39
C GLU A 61 -19.50 -13.40 12.90
N ASP A 62 -19.60 -12.17 12.38
CA ASP A 62 -19.88 -11.92 10.96
C ASP A 62 -18.79 -12.52 10.04
N LEU A 63 -17.52 -12.41 10.43
CA LEU A 63 -16.40 -12.98 9.69
C LEU A 63 -16.44 -14.52 9.70
N ARG A 64 -16.85 -15.16 10.80
CA ARG A 64 -17.02 -16.62 10.85
C ARG A 64 -18.14 -17.08 9.92
N VAL A 65 -19.23 -16.33 9.82
CA VAL A 65 -20.30 -16.61 8.85
C VAL A 65 -19.75 -16.46 7.43
N LEU A 66 -19.00 -15.40 7.15
CA LEU A 66 -18.39 -15.16 5.84
C LEU A 66 -17.39 -16.27 5.42
N GLU A 67 -16.61 -16.81 6.38
CA GLU A 67 -15.63 -17.88 6.15
C GLU A 67 -16.30 -19.25 5.90
N ASN A 68 -17.30 -19.59 6.70
CA ASN A 68 -17.87 -20.94 6.72
C ASN A 68 -19.10 -21.07 5.82
N GLU A 69 -20.01 -20.11 5.89
CA GLU A 69 -21.26 -20.13 5.14
C GLU A 69 -21.08 -19.38 3.81
N GLY A 70 -20.54 -18.16 3.87
CA GLY A 70 -20.47 -17.21 2.76
C GLY A 70 -21.75 -16.40 2.57
N VAL A 71 -21.69 -15.38 1.73
CA VAL A 71 -22.80 -14.50 1.38
C VAL A 71 -23.32 -14.85 -0.02
N GLN A 72 -24.63 -14.91 -0.18
CA GLN A 72 -25.26 -15.14 -1.47
C GLN A 72 -25.31 -13.82 -2.27
N CYS A 73 -24.61 -13.77 -3.41
CA CYS A 73 -24.54 -12.62 -4.30
C CYS A 73 -25.07 -13.02 -5.68
N GLY A 74 -26.39 -12.85 -5.89
CA GLY A 74 -27.05 -13.30 -7.12
C GLY A 74 -26.93 -14.82 -7.28
N PRO A 75 -26.41 -15.34 -8.41
CA PRO A 75 -26.24 -16.78 -8.62
C PRO A 75 -24.98 -17.35 -7.92
N VAL A 76 -24.08 -16.50 -7.43
CA VAL A 76 -22.79 -16.92 -6.87
C VAL A 76 -22.82 -16.83 -5.35
N LYS A 77 -22.34 -17.88 -4.69
CA LYS A 77 -22.05 -17.84 -3.24
C LYS A 77 -20.60 -17.46 -3.02
N LEU A 78 -20.36 -16.33 -2.39
CA LEU A 78 -19.03 -15.80 -2.12
C LEU A 78 -18.62 -16.06 -0.67
N ARG A 79 -17.39 -16.52 -0.49
CA ARG A 79 -16.76 -16.63 0.84
C ARG A 79 -15.60 -15.66 0.92
N GLY A 80 -15.27 -15.25 2.13
CA GLY A 80 -14.19 -14.32 2.40
C GLY A 80 -13.54 -14.61 3.74
N THR A 81 -12.34 -14.10 3.93
CA THR A 81 -11.58 -14.19 5.18
C THR A 81 -10.74 -12.94 5.36
N VAL A 82 -10.30 -12.69 6.59
CA VAL A 82 -9.27 -11.69 6.86
C VAL A 82 -7.92 -12.27 6.46
N ILE A 83 -7.24 -11.60 5.52
CA ILE A 83 -5.88 -11.98 5.10
C ILE A 83 -4.81 -11.24 5.92
N ALA A 84 -5.10 -10.01 6.35
CA ALA A 84 -4.19 -9.22 7.18
C ALA A 84 -4.94 -8.12 7.95
N LEU A 85 -4.30 -7.66 9.03
CA LEU A 85 -4.66 -6.48 9.80
C LEU A 85 -3.59 -5.41 9.59
N ALA A 86 -4.02 -4.28 9.03
CA ALA A 86 -3.19 -3.10 8.86
C ALA A 86 -3.56 -2.03 9.90
N GLY A 87 -2.54 -1.35 10.42
CA GLY A 87 -2.67 -0.39 11.49
C GLY A 87 -1.30 0.09 11.93
N ASP A 88 -1.30 1.19 12.69
CA ASP A 88 -0.04 1.64 13.27
C ASP A 88 0.51 0.62 14.28
N ASN A 89 1.79 0.75 14.62
CA ASN A 89 2.45 -0.15 15.57
C ASN A 89 1.67 -0.30 16.88
N LEU A 90 1.21 0.82 17.44
CA LEU A 90 0.43 0.82 18.68
C LEU A 90 -0.86 0.02 18.53
N ALA A 91 -1.62 0.25 17.46
CA ALA A 91 -2.88 -0.42 17.21
C ALA A 91 -2.71 -1.91 16.91
N ASN A 92 -1.72 -2.29 16.11
CA ASN A 92 -1.41 -3.70 15.83
C ASN A 92 -0.99 -4.44 17.09
N HIS A 93 -0.19 -3.79 17.96
CA HIS A 93 0.16 -4.38 19.24
C HIS A 93 -1.06 -4.51 20.15
N SER A 94 -1.88 -3.47 20.23
CA SER A 94 -3.07 -3.43 21.09
C SER A 94 -4.09 -4.50 20.72
N ILE A 95 -4.45 -4.60 19.42
CA ILE A 95 -5.51 -5.50 18.94
C ILE A 95 -5.08 -6.98 19.00
N CYS A 96 -3.80 -7.27 18.81
CA CYS A 96 -3.26 -8.63 18.83
C CYS A 96 -2.62 -9.03 20.16
N GLY A 97 -2.75 -8.20 21.19
CA GLY A 97 -2.32 -8.51 22.55
C GLY A 97 -0.82 -8.46 22.79
N PHE A 98 -0.04 -7.79 21.95
CA PHE A 98 1.38 -7.52 22.19
C PHE A 98 1.57 -6.34 23.16
N MET A 99 2.79 -6.19 23.68
CA MET A 99 3.14 -5.07 24.56
C MET A 99 3.18 -3.74 23.78
N GLU A 100 2.49 -2.72 24.28
CA GLU A 100 2.39 -1.37 23.67
C GLU A 100 3.49 -0.41 24.16
N SER A 101 4.36 -0.86 25.06
CA SER A 101 5.45 -0.06 25.63
C SER A 101 6.71 -0.23 24.78
N PHE A 102 6.91 0.67 23.81
CA PHE A 102 8.08 0.64 22.93
C PHE A 102 9.33 1.21 23.60
N SER A 103 9.20 2.19 24.50
CA SER A 103 10.32 2.93 25.10
C SER A 103 10.75 2.53 26.51
N GLY A 104 9.96 1.74 27.23
CA GLY A 104 10.26 1.34 28.61
C GLY A 104 11.19 0.13 28.71
N SER A 105 12.23 0.20 29.57
CA SER A 105 13.17 -0.91 29.87
C SER A 105 12.49 -2.20 30.35
N ALA A 106 11.23 -2.10 30.79
CA ALA A 106 10.46 -3.20 31.35
C ALA A 106 10.16 -4.33 30.35
N THR A 107 10.04 -4.05 29.04
CA THR A 107 9.71 -5.09 28.04
C THR A 107 10.98 -5.61 27.37
N SER A 108 11.25 -6.92 27.46
CA SER A 108 12.45 -7.52 26.88
C SER A 108 12.33 -7.76 25.39
N THR A 109 11.21 -8.32 24.92
CA THR A 109 10.95 -8.54 23.48
C THR A 109 9.97 -7.50 22.95
N LEU A 110 10.42 -6.68 21.99
CA LEU A 110 9.61 -5.59 21.44
C LEU A 110 8.95 -5.96 20.11
N CYS A 111 9.63 -6.77 19.29
CA CYS A 111 9.17 -7.06 17.94
C CYS A 111 8.00 -8.06 17.92
N ARG A 112 6.99 -7.74 17.11
CA ARG A 112 5.85 -8.64 16.81
C ARG A 112 6.19 -9.71 15.77
N PHE A 113 7.28 -9.56 15.02
CA PHE A 113 7.71 -10.49 13.97
C PHE A 113 8.76 -11.50 14.46
N CYS A 114 9.70 -11.08 15.30
CA CYS A 114 10.79 -11.93 15.78
C CYS A 114 10.80 -12.10 17.31
N ASN A 115 11.68 -12.97 17.80
CA ASN A 115 11.88 -13.23 19.23
C ASN A 115 13.10 -12.49 19.80
N GLY A 116 13.70 -11.55 19.07
CA GLY A 116 14.84 -10.77 19.54
C GLY A 116 14.49 -9.96 20.78
N THR A 117 15.38 -9.96 21.76
CA THR A 117 15.28 -9.03 22.89
C THR A 117 15.84 -7.67 22.51
N ARG A 118 15.50 -6.64 23.27
CA ARG A 118 16.05 -5.29 23.11
C ARG A 118 17.58 -5.29 23.12
N ASP A 119 18.19 -6.02 24.07
CA ASP A 119 19.65 -6.07 24.17
C ASP A 119 20.26 -6.70 22.91
N MET A 120 19.66 -7.78 22.40
CA MET A 120 20.10 -8.38 21.15
C MET A 120 19.91 -7.43 19.96
N MET A 121 18.78 -6.70 19.88
CA MET A 121 18.52 -5.74 18.79
C MET A 121 19.50 -4.57 18.78
N ARG A 122 20.04 -4.19 19.95
CA ARG A 122 21.04 -3.13 20.07
C ARG A 122 22.44 -3.58 19.67
N THR A 123 22.76 -4.85 19.87
CA THR A 123 24.11 -5.37 19.65
C THR A 123 24.29 -6.14 18.36
N ASN A 124 23.19 -6.62 17.76
CA ASN A 124 23.25 -7.52 16.62
C ASN A 124 22.52 -6.92 15.41
N THR A 125 23.30 -6.66 14.36
CA THR A 125 22.84 -6.45 12.99
C THR A 125 23.53 -7.49 12.08
N PRO A 126 22.91 -7.92 10.96
CA PRO A 126 21.59 -7.55 10.43
C PRO A 126 20.43 -8.40 10.99
N ALA A 127 19.20 -7.96 10.69
CA ALA A 127 17.96 -8.54 11.20
C ALA A 127 17.71 -10.02 10.79
N THR A 128 18.47 -10.58 9.84
CA THR A 128 18.50 -12.00 9.48
C THR A 128 19.02 -12.92 10.60
N GLN A 129 19.69 -12.35 11.61
CA GLN A 129 20.18 -13.10 12.76
C GLN A 129 19.09 -13.45 13.79
N PHE A 130 17.89 -12.87 13.67
CA PHE A 130 16.83 -13.07 14.65
C PHE A 130 15.87 -14.19 14.25
N LYS A 131 15.56 -15.05 15.22
CA LYS A 131 14.57 -16.11 15.03
C LYS A 131 13.16 -15.53 14.95
N LEU A 132 12.52 -15.65 13.79
CA LEU A 132 11.13 -15.27 13.57
C LEU A 132 10.17 -16.02 14.51
N ARG A 133 9.04 -15.38 14.83
CA ARG A 133 7.95 -16.03 15.56
C ARG A 133 7.29 -17.07 14.66
N THR A 134 6.92 -18.19 15.23
CA THR A 134 6.09 -19.21 14.57
C THR A 134 4.76 -19.30 15.29
N LYS A 135 3.71 -19.79 14.61
CA LYS A 135 2.38 -19.98 15.24
C LYS A 135 2.48 -20.78 16.53
N ALA A 136 3.12 -21.97 16.46
CA ALA A 136 3.34 -22.82 17.63
C ALA A 136 4.10 -22.15 18.79
N ASN A 137 5.12 -21.34 18.50
CA ASN A 137 5.85 -20.60 19.54
C ASN A 137 4.98 -19.50 20.15
N TYR A 138 4.24 -18.76 19.32
CA TYR A 138 3.29 -17.76 19.78
C TYR A 138 2.21 -18.38 20.68
N ASP A 139 1.55 -19.46 20.25
CA ASP A 139 0.47 -20.11 20.99
C ASP A 139 0.96 -20.61 22.35
N LYS A 140 2.13 -21.26 22.39
CA LYS A 140 2.76 -21.67 23.64
C LYS A 140 3.04 -20.50 24.58
N LYS A 141 3.49 -19.36 24.04
CA LYS A 141 3.73 -18.14 24.85
C LYS A 141 2.43 -17.53 25.36
N VAL A 142 1.37 -17.52 24.56
CA VAL A 142 0.03 -17.09 25.00
C VAL A 142 -0.43 -17.94 26.19
N GLU A 143 -0.30 -19.27 26.11
CA GLU A 143 -0.67 -20.17 27.20
C GLU A 143 0.13 -19.91 28.48
N VAL A 144 1.44 -19.68 28.34
CA VAL A 144 2.31 -19.37 29.49
C VAL A 144 1.92 -18.04 30.11
N VAL A 145 1.75 -16.98 29.33
CA VAL A 145 1.36 -15.65 29.83
C VAL A 145 -0.02 -15.68 30.50
N SER A 146 -0.96 -16.47 29.96
CA SER A 146 -2.29 -16.62 30.55
C SER A 146 -2.25 -17.26 31.95
N LYS A 147 -1.26 -18.13 32.22
CA LYS A 147 -1.05 -18.76 33.53
C LYS A 147 -0.14 -17.94 34.45
N PHE A 148 0.83 -17.24 33.86
CA PHE A 148 1.87 -16.48 34.56
C PHE A 148 1.99 -15.07 33.95
N PRO A 149 1.12 -14.12 34.35
CA PRO A 149 1.07 -12.78 33.77
C PRO A 149 2.39 -12.00 33.85
N ASP A 150 3.24 -12.29 34.84
CA ASP A 150 4.55 -11.67 35.02
C ASP A 150 5.51 -11.94 33.85
N MET A 151 5.26 -12.99 33.06
CA MET A 151 6.04 -13.32 31.85
C MET A 151 5.71 -12.43 30.65
N SER A 152 4.69 -11.58 30.74
CA SER A 152 4.21 -10.75 29.62
C SER A 152 5.32 -9.85 29.06
N SER A 153 6.07 -9.24 29.96
CA SER A 153 7.16 -8.33 29.62
C SER A 153 8.35 -9.05 28.97
N MET A 154 8.63 -10.27 29.40
CA MET A 154 9.69 -11.11 28.82
C MET A 154 9.35 -11.52 27.39
N TYR A 155 8.10 -11.90 27.12
CA TYR A 155 7.68 -12.37 25.79
C TYR A 155 7.16 -11.27 24.85
N GLY A 156 6.98 -10.05 25.35
CA GLY A 156 6.39 -8.95 24.59
C GLY A 156 4.92 -9.17 24.27
N LEU A 157 4.21 -9.95 25.09
CA LEU A 157 2.88 -10.47 24.80
C LEU A 157 2.04 -10.43 26.09
N LYS A 158 0.91 -9.73 26.07
CA LYS A 158 -0.04 -9.60 27.18
C LYS A 158 -1.13 -10.67 27.13
N THR A 159 -1.68 -10.90 25.95
CA THR A 159 -2.90 -11.72 25.77
C THR A 159 -2.94 -12.39 24.41
N HIS A 160 -3.83 -13.37 24.28
CA HIS A 160 -4.24 -13.93 23.00
C HIS A 160 -4.78 -12.86 22.04
N CYS A 161 -4.46 -12.99 20.75
CA CYS A 161 -5.05 -12.19 19.68
C CYS A 161 -6.45 -12.69 19.33
N VAL A 162 -7.45 -11.83 19.46
CA VAL A 162 -8.87 -12.18 19.24
C VAL A 162 -9.18 -12.64 17.81
N PHE A 163 -8.40 -12.21 16.83
CA PHE A 163 -8.56 -12.62 15.42
C PHE A 163 -7.98 -14.00 15.12
N ASN A 164 -7.16 -14.58 16.01
CA ASN A 164 -6.66 -15.94 15.82
C ASN A 164 -7.76 -16.99 15.97
N ASP A 165 -8.94 -16.62 16.49
CA ASP A 165 -10.12 -17.49 16.53
C ASP A 165 -10.80 -17.64 15.16
N LEU A 166 -10.33 -16.93 14.13
CA LEU A 166 -10.74 -17.10 12.74
C LEU A 166 -9.99 -18.27 12.10
N LYS A 167 -10.58 -18.89 11.08
CA LYS A 167 -10.03 -20.14 10.54
C LYS A 167 -8.74 -19.95 9.74
N TYR A 168 -8.62 -18.83 9.03
CA TYR A 168 -7.53 -18.60 8.09
C TYR A 168 -6.58 -17.46 8.52
N PHE A 169 -6.83 -16.81 9.65
CA PHE A 169 -6.01 -15.72 10.17
C PHE A 169 -5.14 -16.17 11.35
N HIS A 170 -3.94 -15.59 11.47
CA HIS A 170 -3.13 -15.71 12.68
C HIS A 170 -2.21 -14.48 12.83
N ALA A 171 -2.09 -13.91 14.03
CA ALA A 171 -1.34 -12.68 14.31
C ALA A 171 0.11 -12.71 13.80
N VAL A 172 0.80 -13.85 13.95
CA VAL A 172 2.18 -14.03 13.46
C VAL A 172 2.31 -13.85 11.94
N THR A 173 1.30 -14.21 11.16
CA THR A 173 1.35 -14.17 9.68
C THR A 173 0.48 -13.07 9.08
N GLY A 174 -0.47 -12.54 9.85
CA GLY A 174 -1.50 -11.62 9.37
C GLY A 174 -1.34 -10.19 9.87
N LEU A 175 -0.27 -9.84 10.59
CA LEU A 175 0.02 -8.45 10.93
C LEU A 175 0.97 -7.85 9.89
N THR A 176 0.65 -6.65 9.42
CA THR A 176 1.50 -5.94 8.47
C THR A 176 2.52 -5.06 9.21
N PRO A 177 3.73 -4.88 8.68
CA PRO A 177 4.56 -3.70 8.87
C PRO A 177 3.78 -2.40 8.77
N ASP A 178 4.19 -1.42 9.57
CA ASP A 178 3.67 -0.07 9.53
C ASP A 178 4.64 0.76 8.70
N ILE A 179 4.48 0.76 7.38
CA ILE A 179 5.48 1.36 6.47
C ILE A 179 5.65 2.85 6.76
N MET A 180 4.57 3.54 7.14
CA MET A 180 4.66 4.96 7.45
C MET A 180 5.57 5.23 8.65
N HIS A 181 5.46 4.49 9.74
CA HIS A 181 6.29 4.75 10.93
C HIS A 181 7.59 3.95 10.91
N ASP A 182 7.55 2.68 10.51
CA ASP A 182 8.71 1.78 10.48
C ASP A 182 9.71 2.20 9.38
N VAL A 183 9.25 2.67 8.21
CA VAL A 183 10.14 3.02 7.09
C VAL A 183 10.16 4.53 6.85
N LEU A 184 9.04 5.16 6.54
CA LEU A 184 9.07 6.56 6.09
C LEU A 184 9.45 7.55 7.22
N GLU A 185 8.87 7.41 8.40
CA GLU A 185 9.17 8.31 9.53
C GLU A 185 10.57 8.06 10.10
N VAL A 186 10.97 6.79 10.20
CA VAL A 186 12.26 6.41 10.77
C VAL A 186 13.43 6.55 9.79
N VAL A 187 13.30 6.10 8.54
CA VAL A 187 14.38 6.20 7.55
C VAL A 187 14.44 7.63 7.03
N ILE A 188 13.37 8.10 6.38
CA ILE A 188 13.37 9.40 5.69
C ILE A 188 13.33 10.57 6.69
N GLY A 189 12.60 10.43 7.80
CA GLY A 189 12.51 11.49 8.81
C GLY A 189 13.84 11.82 9.49
N TYR A 190 14.68 10.80 9.73
CA TYR A 190 16.03 11.02 10.25
C TYR A 190 16.98 11.58 9.18
N ASP A 191 16.84 11.15 7.92
CA ASP A 191 17.66 11.61 6.79
C ASP A 191 17.46 13.10 6.44
N LEU A 192 16.25 13.61 6.61
CA LEU A 192 15.98 15.04 6.42
C LEU A 192 16.66 15.91 7.49
N CYS A 193 16.99 15.33 8.65
CA CYS A 193 17.68 16.04 9.73
C CYS A 193 19.20 15.84 9.72
N LEU A 194 19.68 14.72 9.17
CA LEU A 194 21.06 14.26 9.32
C LEU A 194 21.55 13.76 7.97
N VAL A 195 22.69 14.28 7.52
CA VAL A 195 23.31 14.15 6.18
C VAL A 195 23.64 12.69 5.78
N ILE A 196 22.64 11.82 5.71
CA ILE A 196 22.70 10.50 5.07
C ILE A 196 22.60 10.74 3.56
N PRO A 197 23.24 9.90 2.70
CA PRO A 197 23.21 10.09 1.27
C PRO A 197 21.76 10.14 0.78
N ARG A 198 21.31 11.32 0.39
CA ARG A 198 19.99 11.63 -0.19
C ARG A 198 19.51 10.59 -1.20
N MET A 199 20.44 9.95 -1.91
CA MET A 199 20.21 8.93 -2.91
C MET A 199 19.60 7.64 -2.32
N VAL A 200 20.08 7.15 -1.18
CA VAL A 200 19.56 5.92 -0.55
C VAL A 200 18.12 6.13 -0.09
N SER A 201 17.84 7.28 0.53
CA SER A 201 16.50 7.65 1.00
C SER A 201 15.50 7.85 -0.15
N GLU A 202 15.94 8.49 -1.24
CA GLU A 202 15.13 8.67 -2.45
C GLU A 202 14.80 7.32 -3.11
N GLU A 203 15.76 6.39 -3.15
CA GLU A 203 15.55 5.03 -3.68
C GLU A 203 14.60 4.20 -2.80
N ILE A 204 14.76 4.23 -1.48
CA ILE A 204 13.85 3.56 -0.54
C ILE A 204 12.42 4.11 -0.70
N ALA A 205 12.26 5.44 -0.71
CA ALA A 205 10.95 6.07 -0.90
C ALA A 205 10.31 5.63 -2.22
N THR A 206 11.09 5.62 -3.28
CA THR A 206 10.65 5.23 -4.62
C THR A 206 10.14 3.79 -4.66
N LEU A 207 10.91 2.85 -4.08
CA LEU A 207 10.52 1.43 -4.01
C LEU A 207 9.27 1.22 -3.14
N VAL A 208 9.15 1.93 -2.02
CA VAL A 208 8.01 1.81 -1.10
C VAL A 208 6.69 2.23 -1.75
N PHE A 209 6.72 3.26 -2.59
CA PHE A 209 5.56 3.78 -3.31
C PHE A 209 5.36 3.17 -4.70
N PHE A 210 6.26 2.28 -5.11
CA PHE A 210 6.18 1.64 -6.41
C PHE A 210 4.88 0.82 -6.52
N PRO A 211 4.12 0.84 -7.64
CA PRO A 211 2.83 0.15 -7.71
C PRO A 211 2.88 -1.38 -7.69
N LYS A 212 3.93 -1.96 -8.30
CA LYS A 212 4.07 -3.41 -8.50
C LYS A 212 5.50 -3.85 -8.21
N LEU A 213 5.78 -4.31 -6.99
CA LEU A 213 7.10 -4.83 -6.64
C LEU A 213 7.27 -6.29 -7.07
N SER A 214 8.41 -6.60 -7.70
CA SER A 214 8.88 -7.98 -7.89
C SER A 214 9.69 -8.44 -6.68
N ASN A 215 9.93 -9.75 -6.54
CA ASN A 215 10.77 -10.29 -5.45
C ASN A 215 12.18 -9.69 -5.44
N GLU A 216 12.72 -9.34 -6.61
CA GLU A 216 14.02 -8.68 -6.74
C GLU A 216 14.00 -7.27 -6.14
N HIS A 217 12.92 -6.51 -6.37
CA HIS A 217 12.75 -5.20 -5.75
C HIS A 217 12.63 -5.29 -4.23
N VAL A 218 11.97 -6.31 -3.71
CA VAL A 218 11.85 -6.53 -2.26
C VAL A 218 13.23 -6.82 -1.65
N ALA A 219 14.00 -7.71 -2.28
CA ALA A 219 15.37 -8.01 -1.83
C ALA A 219 16.30 -6.78 -1.92
N TYR A 220 16.14 -5.94 -2.94
CA TYR A 220 16.90 -4.70 -3.08
C TYR A 220 16.51 -3.67 -2.01
N LEU A 221 15.21 -3.51 -1.71
CA LEU A 221 14.72 -2.66 -0.63
C LEU A 221 15.27 -3.13 0.73
N ASP A 222 15.33 -4.44 0.97
CA ASP A 222 15.93 -5.00 2.19
C ASP A 222 17.41 -4.60 2.33
N ALA A 223 18.18 -4.70 1.25
CA ALA A 223 19.58 -4.28 1.24
C ALA A 223 19.73 -2.77 1.53
N LEU A 224 18.96 -1.92 0.87
CA LEU A 224 19.01 -0.47 1.08
C LEU A 224 18.66 -0.06 2.53
N ILE A 225 17.69 -0.72 3.15
CA ILE A 225 17.32 -0.45 4.55
C ILE A 225 18.42 -0.92 5.51
N ILE A 226 19.08 -2.04 5.23
CA ILE A 226 20.22 -2.51 6.02
C ILE A 226 21.38 -1.51 5.92
N ASP A 227 21.76 -1.13 4.70
CA ASP A 227 22.85 -0.18 4.44
C ASP A 227 22.58 1.18 5.12
N HIS A 228 21.34 1.65 5.02
CA HIS A 228 20.89 2.86 5.72
C HIS A 228 21.05 2.76 7.24
N HIS A 229 20.60 1.65 7.82
CA HIS A 229 20.63 1.42 9.26
C HIS A 229 22.05 1.30 9.80
N GLU A 230 22.93 0.57 9.09
CA GLU A 230 24.34 0.45 9.45
C GLU A 230 25.04 1.82 9.42
N LEU A 231 24.79 2.62 8.38
CA LEU A 231 25.32 3.98 8.29
C LEU A 231 24.78 4.88 9.41
N LEU A 232 23.49 4.77 9.75
CA LEU A 232 22.90 5.53 10.85
C LEU A 232 23.55 5.16 12.20
N LEU A 233 23.86 3.88 12.42
CA LEU A 233 24.55 3.40 13.63
C LEU A 233 26.01 3.88 13.70
N GLU A 234 26.72 3.89 12.56
CA GLU A 234 28.10 4.40 12.47
C GLU A 234 28.16 5.90 12.78
N LEU A 235 27.24 6.68 12.20
CA LEU A 235 27.23 8.14 12.33
C LEU A 235 26.65 8.61 13.68
N PHE A 236 25.70 7.88 14.26
CA PHE A 236 24.95 8.31 15.47
C PHE A 236 24.81 7.20 16.53
N PRO A 237 25.91 6.71 17.12
CA PRO A 237 25.90 5.59 18.07
C PRO A 237 25.11 5.86 19.37
N THR A 238 24.78 7.12 19.69
CA THR A 238 24.14 7.52 20.96
C THR A 238 22.70 8.03 20.84
N THR A 239 22.17 8.19 19.61
CA THR A 239 20.86 8.82 19.38
C THR A 239 19.87 7.83 18.75
N TYR A 240 19.67 6.69 19.40
CA TYR A 240 18.75 5.66 18.91
C TYR A 240 17.42 5.67 19.67
N SER A 241 16.32 5.81 18.93
CA SER A 241 14.96 5.66 19.45
C SER A 241 14.54 4.19 19.36
N PRO A 242 13.75 3.65 20.30
CA PRO A 242 13.23 2.29 20.21
C PRO A 242 12.45 1.98 18.92
N GLU A 243 11.88 3.01 18.26
CA GLU A 243 11.18 2.89 16.98
C GLU A 243 12.14 2.63 15.81
N THR A 244 13.38 3.13 15.90
CA THR A 244 14.43 2.86 14.91
C THR A 244 15.05 1.47 15.06
N GLU A 245 14.99 0.86 16.26
CA GLU A 245 15.46 -0.52 16.52
C GLU A 245 14.56 -1.59 15.85
N THR A 246 13.27 -1.30 15.64
CA THR A 246 12.30 -2.25 15.04
C THR A 246 12.19 -2.17 13.52
N SER A 247 12.60 -1.05 12.92
CA SER A 247 12.47 -0.75 11.48
C SER A 247 13.10 -1.79 10.53
N PRO A 248 14.36 -2.25 10.71
CA PRO A 248 15.01 -3.19 9.78
C PRO A 248 14.31 -4.55 9.72
N HIS A 249 13.58 -4.91 10.78
CA HIS A 249 12.94 -6.21 10.93
C HIS A 249 11.57 -6.31 10.28
N ALA A 250 10.94 -5.17 9.98
CA ALA A 250 9.62 -5.11 9.36
C ALA A 250 9.68 -5.49 7.86
N THR A 251 10.80 -5.19 7.17
CA THR A 251 10.96 -5.44 5.73
C THR A 251 11.33 -6.89 5.39
N LEU A 252 12.22 -7.51 6.19
CA LEU A 252 12.80 -8.85 5.97
C LEU A 252 11.82 -10.04 6.05
N CYS A 253 10.56 -9.83 6.41
CA CYS A 253 9.59 -10.92 6.61
C CYS A 253 8.79 -11.29 5.34
N GLY A 254 9.31 -11.00 4.14
CA GLY A 254 8.69 -11.40 2.86
C GLY A 254 7.51 -10.52 2.46
N PHE A 255 7.66 -9.22 2.63
CA PHE A 255 6.58 -8.26 2.52
C PHE A 255 6.28 -7.85 1.07
N ASN A 256 5.03 -7.47 0.80
CA ASN A 256 4.65 -6.75 -0.42
C ASN A 256 4.33 -5.29 -0.06
N PRO A 257 5.30 -4.37 -0.07
CA PRO A 257 5.14 -2.99 0.40
C PRO A 257 3.96 -2.23 -0.22
N CYS A 258 3.64 -2.46 -1.49
CA CYS A 258 2.65 -1.67 -2.25
C CYS A 258 1.21 -1.84 -1.74
N LEU A 259 0.85 -3.07 -1.38
CA LEU A 259 -0.51 -3.42 -0.95
C LEU A 259 -0.91 -2.70 0.34
N TRP A 260 0.09 -2.39 1.18
CA TRP A 260 -0.13 -1.95 2.56
C TRP A 260 0.21 -0.47 2.77
N SER A 261 1.20 0.09 2.05
CA SER A 261 1.51 1.53 2.08
C SER A 261 0.33 2.37 1.60
N SER A 262 -0.29 1.94 0.50
CA SER A 262 -1.53 2.52 -0.02
C SER A 262 -2.67 2.43 1.00
N ALA A 263 -2.85 1.29 1.66
CA ALA A 263 -3.89 1.11 2.68
C ALA A 263 -3.72 2.07 3.87
N GLU A 264 -2.50 2.28 4.37
CA GLU A 264 -2.23 3.16 5.51
C GLU A 264 -2.44 4.65 5.20
N GLY A 265 -1.97 5.11 4.03
CA GLY A 265 -2.20 6.46 3.55
C GLY A 265 -3.68 6.76 3.34
N LEU A 266 -4.42 5.81 2.77
CA LEU A 266 -5.86 5.94 2.60
C LEU A 266 -6.63 5.91 3.92
N VAL A 267 -6.18 5.12 4.91
CA VAL A 267 -6.72 5.18 6.28
C VAL A 267 -6.48 6.57 6.88
N GLN A 268 -5.32 7.21 6.67
CA GLN A 268 -5.10 8.61 7.08
C GLN A 268 -6.10 9.56 6.40
N ALA A 269 -6.30 9.42 5.10
CA ALA A 269 -7.25 10.24 4.35
C ALA A 269 -8.69 10.04 4.88
N LYS A 270 -9.08 8.79 5.21
CA LYS A 270 -10.39 8.48 5.81
C LYS A 270 -10.53 9.10 7.20
N HIS A 271 -9.46 9.10 7.99
CA HIS A 271 -9.44 9.78 9.29
C HIS A 271 -9.61 11.28 9.15
N TYR A 272 -8.94 11.88 8.16
CA TYR A 272 -9.12 13.30 7.84
C TYR A 272 -10.55 13.63 7.44
N TYR A 273 -11.20 12.77 6.64
CA TYR A 273 -12.63 12.89 6.34
C TYR A 273 -13.48 12.95 7.61
N PHE A 274 -13.33 12.00 8.55
CA PHE A 274 -14.09 12.00 9.81
C PHE A 274 -13.80 13.23 10.68
N LYS A 275 -12.53 13.67 10.73
CA LYS A 275 -12.14 14.90 11.43
C LYS A 275 -12.84 16.14 10.86
N LYS A 276 -12.91 16.27 9.54
CA LYS A 276 -13.62 17.39 8.89
C LYS A 276 -15.13 17.26 9.06
N LEU A 277 -15.67 16.06 8.98
CA LEU A 277 -17.10 15.81 9.09
C LEU A 277 -17.62 16.21 10.47
N ILE A 278 -16.94 15.83 11.56
CA ILE A 278 -17.41 16.21 12.91
C ILE A 278 -17.36 17.72 13.14
N GLN A 279 -16.33 18.40 12.61
CA GLN A 279 -16.18 19.86 12.70
C GLN A 279 -17.32 20.60 11.98
N ARG A 280 -17.86 20.01 10.90
CA ARG A 280 -18.99 20.52 10.14
C ARG A 280 -20.34 20.19 10.78
N VAL A 281 -20.54 18.95 11.19
CA VAL A 281 -21.83 18.48 11.74
C VAL A 281 -22.08 19.05 13.13
N ARG A 282 -21.02 19.24 13.94
CA ARG A 282 -21.08 19.80 15.31
C ARG A 282 -22.08 19.10 16.24
N ASN A 283 -22.36 17.82 16.00
CA ASN A 283 -23.18 16.98 16.87
C ASN A 283 -22.27 15.99 17.63
N PHE A 284 -22.18 16.17 18.95
CA PHE A 284 -21.29 15.41 19.82
C PHE A 284 -22.02 14.44 20.77
N LYS A 285 -23.34 14.27 20.64
CA LYS A 285 -24.13 13.43 21.57
C LYS A 285 -23.79 11.94 21.44
N ASN A 286 -23.72 11.44 20.20
CA ASN A 286 -23.23 10.11 19.89
C ASN A 286 -22.38 10.19 18.62
N VAL A 287 -21.08 10.44 18.82
CA VAL A 287 -20.14 10.71 17.72
C VAL A 287 -19.98 9.48 16.82
N PRO A 288 -19.73 8.25 17.34
CA PRO A 288 -19.63 7.05 16.51
C PRO A 288 -20.85 6.84 15.62
N SER A 289 -22.06 6.91 16.18
CA SER A 289 -23.30 6.73 15.42
C SER A 289 -23.47 7.81 14.36
N THR A 290 -23.24 9.08 14.72
CA THR A 290 -23.37 10.20 13.78
C THR A 290 -22.42 10.07 12.60
N LEU A 291 -21.14 9.76 12.87
CA LEU A 291 -20.12 9.61 11.84
C LEU A 291 -20.36 8.37 10.97
N ALA A 292 -20.74 7.25 11.58
CA ALA A 292 -21.06 6.02 10.86
C ALA A 292 -22.25 6.25 9.91
N THR A 293 -23.37 6.81 10.39
CA THR A 293 -24.54 7.07 9.56
C THR A 293 -24.23 8.02 8.41
N LYS A 294 -23.48 9.10 8.66
CA LYS A 294 -23.08 10.04 7.61
C LYS A 294 -22.13 9.42 6.58
N HIS A 295 -21.23 8.55 7.02
CA HIS A 295 -20.34 7.80 6.12
C HIS A 295 -21.11 6.79 5.26
N GLN A 296 -22.06 6.06 5.85
CA GLN A 296 -22.94 5.15 5.12
C GLN A 296 -23.80 5.89 4.08
N LEU A 297 -24.36 7.05 4.42
CA LEU A 297 -25.08 7.90 3.46
C LEU A 297 -24.18 8.43 2.34
N TRP A 298 -22.94 8.78 2.67
CA TRP A 298 -21.96 9.21 1.67
C TRP A 298 -21.60 8.07 0.71
N GLN A 299 -21.40 6.84 1.20
CA GLN A 299 -21.19 5.67 0.35
C GLN A 299 -22.42 5.39 -0.52
N ALA A 300 -23.62 5.37 0.06
CA ALA A 300 -24.85 5.11 -0.69
C ALA A 300 -25.08 6.11 -1.84
N ALA A 301 -24.71 7.39 -1.64
CA ALA A 301 -24.76 8.39 -2.69
C ALA A 301 -23.77 8.11 -3.84
N HIS A 302 -22.56 7.64 -3.52
CA HIS A 302 -21.58 7.24 -4.55
C HIS A 302 -21.95 5.92 -5.23
N ASP A 303 -22.59 5.00 -4.52
CA ASP A 303 -23.03 3.71 -5.06
C ASP A 303 -24.26 3.85 -5.97
N SER A 304 -25.09 4.88 -5.74
CA SER A 304 -26.25 5.18 -6.59
C SER A 304 -25.87 5.78 -7.94
N ASP A 305 -24.71 6.43 -8.03
CA ASP A 305 -24.07 6.68 -9.31
C ASP A 305 -23.46 5.35 -9.76
N SER A 306 -23.88 4.80 -10.90
CA SER A 306 -23.60 3.44 -11.40
C SER A 306 -22.13 3.06 -11.63
N ASN A 307 -21.18 3.78 -11.02
CA ASN A 307 -19.74 3.72 -11.21
C ASN A 307 -18.99 3.05 -10.03
N TYR A 308 -19.68 2.32 -9.13
CA TYR A 308 -19.03 1.64 -8.01
C TYR A 308 -17.93 0.65 -8.50
N LEU A 309 -16.67 0.89 -8.10
CA LEU A 309 -15.46 0.18 -8.56
C LEU A 309 -15.14 0.28 -10.06
N GLN A 310 -15.88 1.10 -10.81
CA GLN A 310 -15.53 1.44 -12.19
C GLN A 310 -14.47 2.53 -12.20
N PRO A 311 -13.54 2.52 -13.17
CA PRO A 311 -12.61 3.61 -13.30
C PRO A 311 -13.38 4.90 -13.55
N VAL A 312 -13.06 5.96 -12.79
CA VAL A 312 -13.60 7.29 -13.08
C VAL A 312 -12.86 7.77 -14.33
N ILE A 313 -13.57 7.74 -15.47
CA ILE A 313 -13.05 8.17 -16.75
C ILE A 313 -13.65 9.55 -17.06
N ASP A 314 -12.80 10.57 -17.01
CA ASP A 314 -13.17 11.91 -17.47
C ASP A 314 -12.45 12.18 -18.80
N VAL A 315 -13.23 12.28 -19.87
CA VAL A 315 -12.75 12.70 -21.20
C VAL A 315 -13.18 14.13 -21.45
N THR A 316 -12.22 15.03 -21.68
CA THR A 316 -12.50 16.46 -21.90
C THR A 316 -13.04 16.72 -23.31
N SER A 317 -12.52 16.00 -24.31
CA SER A 317 -12.95 16.07 -25.70
C SER A 317 -12.63 14.75 -26.41
N SER A 318 -13.57 14.28 -27.21
CA SER A 318 -13.46 13.05 -27.98
C SER A 318 -13.77 13.30 -29.45
N VAL A 319 -13.03 12.63 -30.34
CA VAL A 319 -13.18 12.71 -31.80
C VAL A 319 -13.37 11.30 -32.35
N SER A 320 -14.37 11.12 -33.22
CA SER A 320 -14.58 9.88 -33.96
C SER A 320 -13.64 9.85 -35.17
N ILE A 321 -12.88 8.77 -35.33
CA ILE A 321 -11.95 8.58 -36.44
C ILE A 321 -12.24 7.22 -37.08
N ASP A 322 -12.36 7.20 -38.40
CA ASP A 322 -12.47 5.98 -39.18
C ASP A 322 -11.15 5.18 -39.13
N LEU A 323 -11.23 3.88 -38.84
CA LEU A 323 -10.08 2.98 -38.74
C LEU A 323 -9.21 3.02 -40.00
N ASP A 324 -9.82 3.17 -41.17
CA ASP A 324 -9.13 3.19 -42.46
C ASP A 324 -8.17 4.39 -42.62
N ASN A 325 -8.36 5.45 -41.83
CA ASN A 325 -7.50 6.64 -41.85
C ASN A 325 -6.32 6.56 -40.86
N LEU A 326 -6.21 5.47 -40.08
CA LEU A 326 -5.09 5.25 -39.18
C LEU A 326 -3.89 4.61 -39.90
N ASN A 327 -2.71 4.68 -39.27
CA ASN A 327 -1.48 4.11 -39.83
C ASN A 327 -1.56 2.57 -39.87
N GLU A 328 -1.00 1.92 -40.90
CA GLU A 328 -1.10 0.45 -41.12
C GLU A 328 -0.66 -0.35 -39.88
N LYS A 329 0.45 0.07 -39.24
CA LYS A 329 0.93 -0.56 -37.99
C LYS A 329 -0.05 -0.49 -36.83
N VAL A 330 -0.85 0.58 -36.78
CA VAL A 330 -1.89 0.76 -35.74
C VAL A 330 -3.10 -0.10 -36.07
N GLN A 331 -3.49 -0.18 -37.35
CA GLN A 331 -4.56 -1.06 -37.80
C GLN A 331 -4.23 -2.54 -37.51
N GLU A 332 -3.01 -2.99 -37.79
CA GLU A 332 -2.54 -4.34 -37.44
C GLU A 332 -2.59 -4.61 -35.93
N ALA A 333 -2.19 -3.62 -35.11
CA ALA A 333 -2.22 -3.74 -33.66
C ALA A 333 -3.66 -3.80 -33.11
N ILE A 334 -4.59 -3.04 -33.70
CA ILE A 334 -6.02 -3.09 -33.36
C ILE A 334 -6.61 -4.44 -33.78
N ALA A 335 -6.36 -4.90 -35.00
CA ALA A 335 -6.89 -6.16 -35.53
C ALA A 335 -6.40 -7.40 -34.76
N SER A 336 -5.18 -7.36 -34.21
CA SER A 336 -4.63 -8.42 -33.36
C SER A 336 -5.15 -8.40 -31.92
N THR A 337 -5.58 -7.24 -31.42
CA THR A 337 -6.07 -7.09 -30.04
C THR A 337 -7.59 -7.26 -29.94
N PHE A 338 -8.34 -6.84 -30.97
CA PHE A 338 -9.78 -6.89 -31.00
C PHE A 338 -10.27 -7.74 -32.17
N GLU A 339 -10.86 -8.91 -31.89
CA GLU A 339 -11.19 -9.90 -32.91
C GLU A 339 -12.25 -9.46 -33.95
N ASN A 340 -12.94 -8.33 -33.80
CA ASN A 340 -14.02 -7.90 -34.71
C ASN A 340 -14.31 -6.38 -34.75
N LEU A 341 -13.32 -5.51 -34.54
CA LEU A 341 -13.55 -4.06 -34.61
C LEU A 341 -13.53 -3.56 -36.07
N SER A 342 -14.69 -3.15 -36.57
CA SER A 342 -14.86 -2.52 -37.89
C SER A 342 -15.74 -1.28 -37.73
N GLY A 343 -15.31 -0.15 -38.30
CA GLY A 343 -16.03 1.13 -38.24
C GLY A 343 -15.24 2.27 -37.59
N GLU A 344 -15.96 3.21 -36.97
CA GLU A 344 -15.38 4.39 -36.32
C GLU A 344 -14.92 4.10 -34.89
N VAL A 345 -13.76 4.62 -34.51
CA VAL A 345 -13.24 4.55 -33.13
C VAL A 345 -13.18 5.93 -32.50
N ILE A 346 -13.58 5.98 -31.23
CA ILE A 346 -13.55 7.21 -30.44
C ILE A 346 -12.14 7.38 -29.88
N THR A 347 -11.55 8.54 -30.16
CA THR A 347 -10.20 8.91 -29.71
C THR A 347 -10.21 10.20 -28.91
N SER A 348 -9.20 10.40 -28.06
CA SER A 348 -9.00 11.68 -27.36
C SER A 348 -7.53 12.05 -27.24
N ASN A 349 -7.25 13.34 -27.06
CA ASN A 349 -5.90 13.85 -26.80
C ASN A 349 -5.46 13.66 -25.34
N SER A 350 -6.43 13.51 -24.45
CA SER A 350 -6.21 13.25 -23.03
C SER A 350 -7.38 12.47 -22.45
N VAL A 351 -7.10 11.65 -21.46
CA VAL A 351 -8.09 10.98 -20.62
C VAL A 351 -7.61 11.04 -19.18
N THR A 352 -8.52 11.32 -18.26
CA THR A 352 -8.25 11.12 -16.83
C THR A 352 -8.88 9.80 -16.44
N CYS A 353 -8.06 8.86 -15.98
CA CYS A 353 -8.52 7.56 -15.48
C CYS A 353 -8.10 7.44 -14.01
N ASN A 354 -9.05 7.21 -13.10
CA ASN A 354 -8.80 7.11 -11.66
C ASN A 354 -8.07 8.34 -11.07
N GLY A 355 -8.38 9.52 -11.59
CA GLY A 355 -7.75 10.78 -11.18
C GLY A 355 -6.35 11.03 -11.75
N ILE A 356 -5.81 10.11 -12.55
CA ILE A 356 -4.52 10.27 -13.22
C ILE A 356 -4.75 10.69 -14.67
N GLN A 357 -4.11 11.78 -15.07
CA GLN A 357 -4.26 12.32 -16.41
C GLN A 357 -3.22 11.74 -17.37
N TYR A 358 -3.69 11.09 -18.42
CA TYR A 358 -2.89 10.57 -19.53
C TYR A 358 -3.03 11.50 -20.74
N LYS A 359 -1.91 11.79 -21.41
CA LYS A 359 -1.85 12.66 -22.60
C LYS A 359 -0.98 12.03 -23.67
N LEU A 360 -1.23 12.41 -24.92
CA LEU A 360 -0.33 12.09 -26.02
C LEU A 360 1.11 12.53 -25.70
N LYS A 361 2.09 11.75 -26.17
CA LYS A 361 3.53 11.91 -25.93
C LYS A 361 4.01 11.64 -24.49
N MET A 362 3.13 11.26 -23.56
CA MET A 362 3.60 10.70 -22.28
C MET A 362 4.11 9.26 -22.47
N LEU A 363 4.93 8.79 -21.55
CA LEU A 363 5.51 7.45 -21.54
C LEU A 363 4.85 6.58 -20.46
N LEU A 364 4.51 5.35 -20.82
CA LEU A 364 4.03 4.31 -19.92
C LEU A 364 5.15 3.30 -19.66
N ALA A 365 5.31 2.83 -18.42
CA ALA A 365 6.28 1.79 -18.09
C ALA A 365 5.68 0.41 -18.38
N LEU A 366 6.23 -0.31 -19.37
CA LEU A 366 5.59 -1.50 -19.95
C LEU A 366 6.12 -2.80 -19.34
N SER A 367 7.43 -3.00 -19.35
CA SER A 367 8.10 -4.22 -18.89
C SER A 367 9.58 -3.95 -18.60
N VAL A 368 10.25 -4.91 -17.96
CA VAL A 368 11.71 -4.92 -17.80
C VAL A 368 12.25 -6.09 -18.62
N GLU A 369 13.16 -5.81 -19.56
CA GLU A 369 13.82 -6.82 -20.38
C GLU A 369 15.34 -6.69 -20.28
N HIS A 370 16.03 -7.77 -19.94
CA HIS A 370 17.50 -7.82 -19.83
C HIS A 370 18.10 -6.72 -18.90
N GLY A 371 17.35 -6.31 -17.87
CA GLY A 371 17.75 -5.26 -16.93
C GLY A 371 17.49 -3.82 -17.41
N ASN A 372 16.89 -3.65 -18.60
CA ASN A 372 16.47 -2.34 -19.11
C ASN A 372 14.95 -2.21 -19.06
N GLN A 373 14.47 -1.03 -18.69
CA GLN A 373 13.05 -0.72 -18.70
C GLN A 373 12.59 -0.43 -20.13
N ILE A 374 11.46 -1.01 -20.52
CA ILE A 374 10.77 -0.70 -21.77
C ILE A 374 9.65 0.30 -21.47
N PHE A 375 9.62 1.37 -22.25
CA PHE A 375 8.64 2.43 -22.17
C PHE A 375 7.81 2.52 -23.44
N GLY A 376 6.51 2.81 -23.30
CA GLY A 376 5.59 3.03 -24.41
C GLY A 376 5.19 4.49 -24.51
N GLU A 377 5.55 5.20 -25.57
CA GLU A 377 5.09 6.57 -25.80
C GLU A 377 3.67 6.54 -26.38
N ILE A 378 2.73 7.20 -25.70
CA ILE A 378 1.33 7.28 -26.11
C ILE A 378 1.22 8.06 -27.41
N LYS A 379 0.79 7.38 -28.48
CA LYS A 379 0.51 7.98 -29.79
C LYS A 379 -0.97 8.17 -30.03
N LEU A 380 -1.80 7.28 -29.49
CA LEU A 380 -3.26 7.35 -29.62
C LEU A 380 -3.92 6.77 -28.37
N ILE A 381 -5.07 7.33 -28.01
CA ILE A 381 -5.91 6.86 -26.91
C ILE A 381 -7.24 6.45 -27.51
N LEU A 382 -7.63 5.19 -27.33
CA LEU A 382 -8.84 4.58 -27.88
C LEU A 382 -9.85 4.30 -26.76
N HIS A 383 -11.09 4.71 -26.99
CA HIS A 383 -12.22 4.48 -26.09
C HIS A 383 -13.16 3.46 -26.74
N ASP A 384 -13.09 2.22 -26.27
CA ASP A 384 -13.91 1.12 -26.81
C ASP A 384 -15.34 1.12 -26.21
N CYS A 385 -15.48 1.65 -24.99
CA CYS A 385 -16.76 1.85 -24.32
C CYS A 385 -16.61 2.96 -23.26
N PRO A 386 -17.61 3.84 -23.06
CA PRO A 386 -17.56 4.90 -22.04
C PRO A 386 -17.35 4.40 -20.59
N TYR A 387 -17.49 3.09 -20.35
CA TYR A 387 -17.36 2.48 -19.03
C TYR A 387 -16.21 1.47 -18.91
N ALA A 388 -15.37 1.31 -19.94
CA ALA A 388 -14.21 0.41 -19.93
C ALA A 388 -12.90 1.19 -19.88
N SER A 389 -11.84 0.61 -19.32
CA SER A 389 -10.52 1.25 -19.24
C SER A 389 -10.01 1.65 -20.64
N PRO A 390 -9.43 2.85 -20.79
CA PRO A 390 -8.92 3.31 -22.08
C PRO A 390 -7.77 2.43 -22.57
N HIS A 391 -7.71 2.23 -23.89
CA HIS A 391 -6.61 1.53 -24.54
C HIS A 391 -5.62 2.53 -25.10
N PHE A 392 -4.33 2.30 -24.87
CA PHE A 392 -3.25 3.17 -25.32
C PHE A 392 -2.48 2.50 -26.44
N VAL A 393 -2.49 3.11 -27.61
CA VAL A 393 -1.58 2.74 -28.70
C VAL A 393 -0.24 3.41 -28.40
N VAL A 394 0.76 2.59 -28.10
CA VAL A 394 2.08 3.06 -27.70
C VAL A 394 3.15 2.64 -28.69
N GLN A 395 4.11 3.53 -28.87
CA GLN A 395 5.36 3.24 -29.56
C GLN A 395 6.42 2.84 -28.53
N CYS A 396 7.06 1.69 -28.70
CA CYS A 396 8.02 1.17 -27.71
C CYS A 396 9.39 1.85 -27.79
N TRP A 397 10.03 2.00 -26.63
CA TRP A 397 11.35 2.59 -26.43
C TRP A 397 12.12 1.75 -25.41
N ASN A 398 13.39 1.49 -25.69
CA ASN A 398 14.31 0.86 -24.75
C ASN A 398 15.04 1.94 -23.93
N SER A 399 15.16 1.75 -22.62
CA SER A 399 15.97 2.63 -21.77
C SER A 399 17.43 2.19 -21.75
N LEU A 400 18.34 3.13 -21.95
CA LEU A 400 19.77 2.95 -21.74
C LEU A 400 20.21 3.88 -20.59
N PRO A 401 20.78 3.36 -19.49
CA PRO A 401 21.23 4.21 -18.40
C PRO A 401 22.37 5.12 -18.86
N VAL A 402 22.27 6.42 -18.59
CA VAL A 402 23.31 7.42 -18.93
C VAL A 402 24.16 7.72 -17.70
N LEU A 403 23.50 7.96 -16.57
CA LEU A 403 24.12 8.19 -15.26
C LEU A 403 23.32 7.38 -14.24
N SER A 404 23.84 6.24 -13.83
CA SER A 404 23.20 5.36 -12.83
C SER A 404 22.86 6.11 -11.56
N ALA A 405 23.74 7.02 -11.13
CA ALA A 405 23.57 7.84 -9.93
C ALA A 405 22.35 8.78 -9.97
N ASN A 406 21.92 9.27 -11.14
CA ASN A 406 20.85 10.29 -11.20
C ASN A 406 19.51 9.73 -11.70
N HIS A 407 19.40 8.41 -11.84
CA HIS A 407 18.26 7.74 -12.46
C HIS A 407 17.86 8.31 -13.83
N ILE A 408 18.81 8.83 -14.62
CA ILE A 408 18.53 9.37 -15.95
C ILE A 408 18.85 8.33 -17.02
N CYS A 409 17.88 8.09 -17.89
CA CYS A 409 17.99 7.17 -19.01
C CYS A 409 17.86 7.91 -20.33
N LYS A 410 18.60 7.44 -21.31
CA LYS A 410 18.40 7.76 -22.72
C LYS A 410 17.45 6.76 -23.32
N LEU A 411 16.48 7.26 -24.08
CA LEU A 411 15.52 6.41 -24.78
C LEU A 411 16.00 6.12 -26.20
N SER A 412 16.07 4.85 -26.54
CA SER A 412 16.34 4.35 -27.89
C SER A 412 15.05 3.80 -28.49
N GLN A 413 14.70 4.25 -29.70
CA GLN A 413 13.44 3.88 -30.34
C GLN A 413 13.43 2.40 -30.72
N MET A 414 12.37 1.70 -30.33
CA MET A 414 12.06 0.36 -30.83
C MET A 414 11.01 0.51 -31.94
N GLY A 415 11.15 -0.23 -33.04
CA GLY A 415 10.22 -0.13 -34.19
C GLY A 415 8.82 -0.71 -33.95
N ALA A 416 8.58 -1.26 -32.75
CA ALA A 416 7.35 -1.95 -32.37
C ALA A 416 6.27 -0.98 -31.89
N THR A 417 5.03 -1.23 -32.32
CA THR A 417 3.81 -0.56 -31.86
C THR A 417 2.94 -1.61 -31.18
N GLN A 418 2.35 -1.28 -30.04
CA GLN A 418 1.50 -2.20 -29.29
C GLN A 418 0.33 -1.45 -28.66
N ILE A 419 -0.73 -2.19 -28.32
CA ILE A 419 -1.88 -1.68 -27.58
C ILE A 419 -1.77 -2.20 -26.15
N VAL A 420 -1.91 -1.30 -25.18
CA VAL A 420 -1.85 -1.64 -23.75
C VAL A 420 -2.96 -0.96 -22.98
N GLN A 421 -3.42 -1.61 -21.91
CA GLN A 421 -4.23 -0.96 -20.89
C GLN A 421 -3.34 -0.53 -19.70
N VAL A 422 -3.83 0.40 -18.88
CA VAL A 422 -3.13 0.81 -17.65
C VAL A 422 -2.89 -0.39 -16.72
N ALA A 423 -3.79 -1.37 -16.70
CA ALA A 423 -3.64 -2.59 -15.90
C ALA A 423 -2.41 -3.42 -16.28
N ASP A 424 -1.99 -3.37 -17.56
CA ASP A 424 -0.87 -4.14 -18.10
C ASP A 424 0.48 -3.49 -17.78
N CYS A 425 0.50 -2.17 -17.52
CA CYS A 425 1.71 -1.43 -17.22
C CYS A 425 2.31 -1.81 -15.86
N VAL A 426 3.64 -1.72 -15.75
CA VAL A 426 4.36 -1.92 -14.48
C VAL A 426 4.05 -0.79 -13.50
N ASP A 427 4.02 0.44 -14.02
CA ASP A 427 3.62 1.65 -13.30
C ASP A 427 2.43 2.28 -14.01
N TYR A 428 1.38 2.62 -13.25
CA TYR A 428 0.20 3.28 -13.79
C TYR A 428 0.44 4.78 -14.03
N TYR A 429 1.48 5.38 -13.44
CA TYR A 429 1.73 6.81 -13.56
C TYR A 429 2.47 7.13 -14.88
N PRO A 430 1.93 8.00 -15.73
CA PRO A 430 2.58 8.37 -16.98
C PRO A 430 3.76 9.30 -16.74
N LEU A 431 4.89 9.03 -17.40
CA LEU A 431 6.12 9.81 -17.29
C LEU A 431 6.26 10.82 -18.44
N SER A 432 6.96 11.92 -18.16
CA SER A 432 7.33 12.91 -19.18
C SER A 432 8.83 12.86 -19.44
N TYR A 433 9.22 12.89 -20.71
CA TYR A 433 10.63 12.97 -21.11
C TYR A 433 11.01 14.42 -21.46
N TYR A 434 12.30 14.71 -21.42
CA TYR A 434 12.87 15.99 -21.84
C TYR A 434 13.91 15.78 -22.93
N PHE A 435 14.14 16.82 -23.74
CA PHE A 435 15.21 16.82 -24.73
C PHE A 435 16.43 17.56 -24.20
N SER A 436 17.60 16.94 -24.32
CA SER A 436 18.89 17.60 -24.12
C SER A 436 19.83 17.18 -25.24
N GLN A 437 20.46 18.14 -25.92
CA GLN A 437 21.43 17.88 -27.00
C GLN A 437 20.93 16.89 -28.08
N ARG A 438 19.64 16.95 -28.44
CA ARG A 438 18.92 16.03 -29.38
C ARG A 438 18.70 14.61 -28.88
N GLU A 439 19.02 14.33 -27.63
CA GLU A 439 18.73 13.06 -26.98
C GLU A 439 17.43 13.15 -26.18
N LYS A 440 16.65 12.07 -26.22
CA LYS A 440 15.42 11.92 -25.45
C LYS A 440 15.78 11.31 -24.10
N LEU A 441 15.68 12.11 -23.05
CA LEU A 441 16.07 11.73 -21.69
C LEU A 441 14.84 11.59 -20.79
N LEU A 442 14.88 10.61 -19.91
CA LEU A 442 13.84 10.31 -18.95
C LEU A 442 14.45 10.27 -17.55
N PRO A 443 13.91 11.00 -16.56
CA PRO A 443 14.17 10.70 -15.16
C PRO A 443 13.33 9.46 -14.81
N SER A 444 13.98 8.32 -14.67
CA SER A 444 13.35 7.07 -14.25
C SER A 444 13.07 7.11 -12.76
N SER A 445 11.83 6.82 -12.38
CA SER A 445 11.45 6.49 -11.00
C SER A 445 11.71 5.02 -10.67
N MET A 446 12.44 4.26 -11.49
CA MET A 446 12.85 2.90 -11.15
C MET A 446 14.37 2.83 -10.97
N PRO A 447 14.86 2.23 -9.87
CA PRO A 447 16.27 1.95 -9.73
C PRO A 447 16.70 1.00 -10.85
N PHE A 448 17.78 1.35 -11.55
CA PHE A 448 18.42 0.40 -12.45
C PHE A 448 19.07 -0.66 -11.59
N PHE A 449 18.58 -1.89 -11.67
CA PHE A 449 19.26 -3.01 -11.03
C PHE A 449 20.70 -3.04 -11.55
N PRO A 450 21.72 -2.79 -10.71
CA PRO A 450 23.07 -3.14 -11.11
C PRO A 450 23.02 -4.63 -11.42
N LYS A 451 23.59 -5.04 -12.56
CA LYS A 451 23.81 -6.46 -12.82
C LYS A 451 24.49 -7.03 -11.57
N LEU A 452 23.78 -7.86 -10.81
CA LEU A 452 24.39 -8.69 -9.79
C LEU A 452 25.42 -9.52 -10.55
N ILE A 453 26.68 -9.12 -10.44
CA ILE A 453 27.80 -9.90 -10.92
C ILE A 453 27.80 -11.12 -10.00
N ASN A 454 27.48 -12.28 -10.58
CA ASN A 454 27.50 -13.59 -9.93
C ASN A 454 28.74 -13.81 -9.08
#